data_AF-A0A291JKH2-F1
#
_entry.id   AF-A0A291JKH2-F1
#
_cell.length_a   1.000
_cell.length_b   1.000
_cell.length_c   1.000
_cell.angle_alpha   90.00
_cell.angle_beta   90.00
_cell.angle_gamma   90.00
#
_symmetry.space_group_name_H-M   'P 1'
#
loop_
_entity.id
_entity.type
_entity.pdbx_description
1 polymer ?
#
loop_
_entity_poly.entity_id
_entity_poly.type
_entity_poly.pdbx_seq_one_letter_code
_entity_poly.pdbx_strand_id
1 'polypeptide(L)' 'MSLISNREAIGLSVDELVNRLTSIYNTGLSTELIARVESKQAKLSEHDVKILTEFFNTTSEDLLG' A
#
# COMPACT_ATOMS: atom_id res chain seq x y z
N MET A 1 -0.16 -12.25 -1.46
CA MET A 1 0.11 -11.77 -0.09
C MET A 1 -0.49 -10.36 0.01
N SER A 2 -1.52 -10.12 0.81
CA SER A 2 -2.31 -8.87 0.73
C SER A 2 -1.55 -7.63 1.22
N LEU A 3 -2.07 -6.43 0.92
CA LEU A 3 -1.50 -5.14 1.36
C LEU A 3 -1.22 -5.10 2.88
N ILE A 4 -2.20 -5.50 3.69
CA ILE A 4 -2.05 -5.55 5.16
C ILE A 4 -0.95 -6.51 5.59
N SER A 5 -0.90 -7.71 4.99
CA SER A 5 0.12 -8.71 5.33
C SER A 5 1.52 -8.24 4.95
N ASN A 6 1.68 -7.60 3.80
CA ASN A 6 2.98 -7.03 3.40
C ASN A 6 3.42 -5.92 4.36
N ARG A 7 2.51 -5.01 4.73
CA ARG A 7 2.79 -3.93 5.68
C ARG A 7 3.19 -4.46 7.05
N GLU A 8 2.46 -5.44 7.57
CA GLU A 8 2.74 -6.06 8.87
C GLU A 8 4.06 -6.86 8.85
N ALA A 9 4.39 -7.52 7.74
CA ALA A 9 5.64 -8.26 7.59
C ALA A 9 6.89 -7.38 7.69
N ILE A 10 6.80 -6.12 7.25
CA ILE A 10 7.86 -5.12 7.39
C ILE A 10 7.71 -4.24 8.65
N GLY A 11 6.72 -4.53 9.50
CA GLY A 11 6.52 -3.90 10.81
C GLY A 11 6.10 -2.44 10.77
N LEU A 12 5.43 -1.99 9.70
CA LEU A 12 4.98 -0.59 9.59
C LEU A 12 3.53 -0.40 10.02
N SER A 13 3.25 0.71 10.69
CA SER A 13 1.90 1.26 10.77
C SER A 13 1.45 1.85 9.43
N VAL A 14 0.14 2.10 9.26
CA VAL A 14 -0.40 2.71 8.03
C VAL A 14 0.20 4.09 7.78
N ASP A 15 0.33 4.92 8.82
CA ASP A 15 0.94 6.24 8.73
C ASP A 15 2.43 6.17 8.34
N GLU A 16 3.19 5.22 8.90
CA GLU A 16 4.59 5.03 8.51
C GLU A 16 4.73 4.57 7.06
N LEU A 17 3.85 3.68 6.60
CA LEU A 17 3.80 3.26 5.21
C LEU A 17 3.55 4.47 4.29
N VAL A 18 2.51 5.26 4.58
CA VAL A 18 2.17 6.44 3.79
C VAL A 18 3.31 7.45 3.77
N ASN A 19 3.89 7.76 4.93
CA ASN A 19 5.03 8.68 5.01
C ASN A 19 6.22 8.21 4.17
N ARG A 20 6.55 6.90 4.20
CA ARG A 20 7.63 6.36 3.35
C ARG A 20 7.28 6.44 1.87
N LEU A 21 6.06 6.08 1.49
CA LEU A 21 5.62 6.14 0.10
C LEU A 21 5.66 7.59 -0.41
N THR A 22 5.12 8.55 0.34
CA THR A 22 5.18 9.96 -0.02
C THR A 22 6.62 10.46 -0.11
N SER A 23 7.50 10.04 0.81
CA SER A 23 8.91 10.46 0.78
C SER A 23 9.71 9.90 -0.40
N ILE A 24 9.40 8.69 -0.87
CA ILE A 24 10.18 8.00 -1.93
C ILE A 24 9.60 8.31 -3.31
N TYR A 25 8.27 8.28 -3.42
CA TYR A 25 7.56 8.30 -4.70
C TYR A 25 6.74 9.57 -4.92
N ASN A 26 6.73 10.51 -3.96
CA ASN A 26 5.91 11.72 -4.00
C ASN A 26 4.43 11.42 -4.26
N THR A 27 3.90 10.41 -3.57
CA THR A 27 2.50 9.95 -3.75
C THR A 27 1.50 10.85 -3.03
N GLY A 28 0.28 10.90 -3.57
CA GLY A 28 -0.89 11.46 -2.90
C GLY A 28 -1.68 10.44 -2.07
N LEU A 29 -1.07 9.31 -1.71
CA LEU A 29 -1.73 8.28 -0.90
C LEU A 29 -1.98 8.82 0.50
N SER A 30 -3.18 8.60 1.02
CA SER A 30 -3.55 8.99 2.38
C SER A 30 -3.69 7.77 3.29
N THR A 31 -3.45 7.96 4.59
CA THR A 31 -3.66 6.94 5.62
C THR A 31 -5.07 6.37 5.55
N GLU A 32 -6.08 7.22 5.33
CA GLU A 32 -7.47 6.78 5.19
C GLU A 32 -7.67 5.85 3.99
N LEU A 33 -7.10 6.19 2.82
CA LEU A 33 -7.26 5.38 1.62
C LEU A 33 -6.63 4.00 1.82
N ILE A 34 -5.41 3.93 2.35
CA ILE A 34 -4.73 2.66 2.62
C ILE A 34 -5.53 1.80 3.61
N ALA A 35 -6.03 2.39 4.71
CA ALA A 35 -6.85 1.66 5.68
C ALA A 35 -8.16 1.11 5.08
N ARG A 36 -8.82 1.87 4.20
CA ARG A 36 -10.01 1.42 3.48
C ARG A 36 -9.68 0.31 2.48
N VAL A 37 -8.53 0.35 1.81
CA VAL A 37 -8.07 -0.72 0.91
C VAL A 37 -7.77 -1.99 1.70
N GLU A 38 -7.08 -1.90 2.84
CA GLU A 38 -6.83 -3.04 3.74
C GLU A 38 -8.14 -3.66 4.25
N SER A 39 -9.16 -2.84 4.47
CA SER A 39 -10.51 -3.27 4.87
C SER A 39 -11.40 -3.72 3.70
N LYS A 40 -10.86 -3.78 2.47
CA LYS A 40 -11.58 -4.12 1.22
C LYS A 40 -12.77 -3.18 0.92
N GLN A 41 -12.74 -1.97 1.44
CA GLN A 41 -13.78 -0.93 1.25
C GLN A 41 -13.44 0.08 0.15
N ALA A 42 -12.20 0.07 -0.34
CA ALA A 42 -11.76 0.93 -1.44
C ALA A 42 -10.84 0.17 -2.39
N LYS A 43 -10.68 0.70 -3.60
CA LYS A 43 -9.73 0.21 -4.61
C LYS A 43 -8.68 1.29 -4.86
N LEU A 44 -7.45 0.84 -5.12
CA LEU A 44 -6.35 1.70 -5.53
C LEU A 44 -6.43 1.98 -7.03
N SER A 45 -5.85 3.10 -7.44
CA SER A 45 -5.59 3.35 -8.86
C SER A 45 -4.49 2.43 -9.37
N GLU A 46 -4.44 2.14 -10.68
CA GLU A 46 -3.37 1.32 -11.26
C GLU A 46 -1.97 1.90 -10.97
N HIS A 47 -1.85 3.23 -10.94
CA HIS A 47 -0.62 3.92 -10.59
C HIS A 47 -0.19 3.62 -9.15
N ASP A 48 -1.11 3.70 -8.19
CA ASP A 48 -0.81 3.43 -6.79
C ASP A 48 -0.51 1.96 -6.54
N VAL A 49 -1.22 1.06 -7.24
CA VAL A 49 -0.93 -0.38 -7.21
C VAL A 49 0.50 -0.61 -7.66
N LYS A 50 0.93 0.00 -8.77
CA LYS A 50 2.29 -0.16 -9.29
C LYS A 50 3.35 0.28 -8.28
N ILE A 51 3.14 1.43 -7.63
CA ILE A 51 4.05 1.93 -6.59
C ILE A 51 4.13 0.95 -5.41
N LEU A 52 2.98 0.48 -4.92
CA LEU A 52 2.94 -0.47 -3.80
C LEU A 52 3.58 -1.80 -4.16
N THR A 53 3.35 -2.32 -5.36
CA THR A 53 3.99 -3.55 -5.82
C THR A 53 5.51 -3.42 -5.93
N GLU A 54 6.01 -2.26 -6.36
CA GLU A 54 7.45 -2.00 -6.41
C GLU A 54 8.03 -1.86 -5.00
N PHE A 55 7.38 -1.10 -4.12
CA PHE A 55 7.83 -0.89 -2.74
C PHE A 55 7.91 -2.19 -1.94
N PHE A 56 6.91 -3.06 -2.08
CA PHE A 56 6.86 -4.35 -1.39
C PHE A 56 7.58 -5.48 -2.15
N ASN A 57 8.13 -5.20 -3.33
CA ASN A 57 8.73 -6.20 -4.21
C ASN A 57 7.81 -7.42 -4.42
N THR A 58 6.54 -7.14 -4.77
CA THR A 58 5.46 -8.14 -4.91
C THR A 58 4.67 -7.92 -6.20
N THR A 59 3.66 -8.75 -6.46
CA THR A 59 2.78 -8.64 -7.63
C THR A 59 1.45 -7.96 -7.28
N SER A 60 0.75 -7.40 -8.27
CA SER A 60 -0.57 -6.79 -8.07
C SER A 60 -1.62 -7.83 -7.69
N GLU A 61 -1.51 -9.05 -8.22
CA GLU A 61 -2.35 -10.19 -7.84
C GLU A 61 -2.16 -10.55 -6.37
N ASP A 62 -0.91 -10.58 -5.91
CA ASP A 62 -0.60 -10.82 -4.51
C ASP A 62 -1.18 -9.73 -3.60
N LEU A 63 -0.93 -8.46 -3.96
CA LEU A 63 -1.27 -7.28 -3.16
C LEU A 63 -2.79 -7.10 -2.98
N LEU A 64 -3.56 -7.38 -4.04
CA LEU A 64 -5.01 -7.14 -4.11
C LEU A 64 -5.88 -8.40 -3.95
N GLY A 65 -5.25 -9.58 -3.92
CA GLY A 65 -5.91 -10.88 -3.74
C GLY A 65 -6.66 -11.07 -2.43
#